data_AF-A0A520BNP9-F1
#
_entry.id   AF-A0A520BNP9-F1
#
_cell.length_a   1.000
_cell.length_b   1.000
_cell.length_c   1.000
_cell.angle_alpha   90.00
_cell.angle_beta   90.00
_cell.angle_gamma   90.00
#
_symmetry.space_group_name_H-M   'P 1'
#
loop_
_entity.id
_entity.type
_entity.pdbx_description
1 polymer ?
#
loop_
_entity_poly.entity_id
_entity_poly.type
_entity_poly.pdbx_seq_one_letter_code
_entity_poly.pdbx_strand_id
1 'polypeptide(L)'
;MNHRKQFLITGAVILIICLFVAFPLEYRKSQTIFDFTYTYFTLTVGLLITMYGLMGKHIFKGLLVVICSGFISFCTSYIVLYDDFWGIIPALYGGIPAGIVTGLIFLLLNFFLLKNENKYRQLLKQFLSYVITLFIVSILFARGGDWIFEISEYFKSKKEQPQAQVLIDEAPQWTDNGDTISPRYSDVQHVATNIINGKTYTAFFHNNGNFYITNVKKDTVFKAIDQFGPDFTFVDFNKDGYNDIRFSYTTNVPGINDLILYDKKSASFKAVKNFDDYPDAKPILGTKYYYSYHKSGCADESWDSDLFYIKNFETHKLANISVDCGTDSLVISKVIEEEKKLYEVFSESKALKGIDKWIFIKQYWKKNYQKFASPL
;
A
#
# COMPACT_ATOMS: atom_id res chain seq x y z
N MET A 1 -35.55 20.05 -29.95
CA MET A 1 -34.93 19.21 -31.02
C MET A 1 -33.41 19.34 -31.18
N ASN A 2 -32.81 20.30 -30.47
CA ASN A 2 -31.41 20.70 -30.60
C ASN A 2 -30.82 21.05 -29.21
N HIS A 3 -31.40 20.52 -28.10
CA HIS A 3 -31.09 20.74 -26.65
C HIS A 3 -29.72 20.46 -25.99
N ARG A 4 -28.97 19.38 -26.17
CA ARG A 4 -28.70 18.69 -27.44
C ARG A 4 -28.07 19.70 -28.38
N LYS A 5 -27.77 19.43 -29.64
CA LYS A 5 -27.51 18.17 -30.33
C LYS A 5 -26.33 17.36 -29.79
N GLN A 6 -26.01 17.51 -28.53
CA GLN A 6 -24.79 18.20 -28.33
C GLN A 6 -24.54 18.09 -26.78
N PHE A 7 -25.24 18.74 -25.86
CA PHE A 7 -24.67 19.24 -24.58
C PHE A 7 -23.16 19.62 -24.41
N LEU A 8 -22.46 20.30 -25.30
CA LEU A 8 -22.62 20.38 -26.73
C LEU A 8 -21.54 19.58 -27.50
N ILE A 9 -21.84 18.42 -28.13
CA ILE A 9 -20.89 17.37 -28.52
C ILE A 9 -20.00 17.25 -27.29
N THR A 10 -20.65 16.80 -26.20
CA THR A 10 -20.80 17.35 -24.83
C THR A 10 -19.57 17.55 -23.96
N GLY A 11 -18.51 18.05 -24.56
CA GLY A 11 -17.31 17.35 -24.22
C GLY A 11 -17.49 15.89 -24.62
N ALA A 12 -17.99 15.67 -25.83
CA ALA A 12 -17.78 14.52 -26.69
C ALA A 12 -16.34 14.49 -27.18
N VAL A 13 -15.49 14.99 -26.30
CA VAL A 13 -14.22 15.62 -26.49
C VAL A 13 -13.59 15.76 -25.09
N ILE A 14 -14.37 15.76 -23.97
CA ILE A 14 -13.93 15.49 -22.58
C ILE A 14 -12.73 14.55 -22.60
N LEU A 15 -12.68 13.35 -23.19
CA LEU A 15 -13.51 12.49 -24.06
C LEU A 15 -13.11 12.34 -25.52
N ILE A 16 -12.32 13.21 -26.09
CA ILE A 16 -11.36 12.86 -27.15
C ILE A 16 -9.97 12.98 -26.53
N ILE A 17 -9.84 13.71 -25.43
CA ILE A 17 -8.57 14.33 -25.05
C ILE A 17 -8.07 13.83 -23.71
N CYS A 18 -8.96 13.63 -22.73
CA CYS A 18 -8.67 12.54 -21.82
C CYS A 18 -8.46 11.22 -22.61
N LEU A 19 -8.97 11.13 -23.83
CA LEU A 19 -9.27 9.86 -24.45
C LEU A 19 -8.17 9.31 -25.34
N PHE A 20 -7.58 10.12 -26.19
CA PHE A 20 -6.44 9.65 -26.96
C PHE A 20 -5.14 9.89 -26.17
N VAL A 21 -5.25 10.62 -25.04
CA VAL A 21 -4.17 11.38 -24.38
C VAL A 21 -4.38 11.75 -22.89
N ALA A 22 -5.46 11.51 -22.11
CA ALA A 22 -5.36 11.29 -20.62
C ALA A 22 -4.81 9.89 -20.35
N PHE A 23 -4.02 9.50 -21.31
CA PHE A 23 -2.60 9.73 -21.27
C PHE A 23 -2.14 8.32 -21.20
N PRO A 24 -2.04 7.69 -22.38
CA PRO A 24 -1.15 6.56 -22.68
C PRO A 24 0.31 6.74 -22.19
N LEU A 25 0.55 7.62 -21.22
CA LEU A 25 1.74 8.32 -20.78
C LEU A 25 1.73 8.49 -19.24
N GLU A 26 0.58 8.74 -18.58
CA GLU A 26 0.41 8.40 -17.15
C GLU A 26 0.63 6.88 -16.97
N TYR A 27 0.06 6.14 -17.93
CA TYR A 27 0.15 4.71 -18.28
C TYR A 27 1.55 4.04 -18.34
N ARG A 28 2.66 4.73 -18.02
CA ARG A 28 3.98 4.06 -17.96
C ARG A 28 4.76 4.20 -16.64
N LYS A 29 4.46 5.15 -15.75
CA LYS A 29 5.46 5.60 -14.75
C LYS A 29 4.98 6.17 -13.43
N SER A 30 3.71 6.48 -13.24
CA SER A 30 3.31 7.26 -12.06
C SER A 30 3.46 6.46 -10.77
N GLN A 31 4.07 7.08 -9.74
CA GLN A 31 4.17 6.53 -8.39
C GLN A 31 3.26 7.27 -7.40
N THR A 32 2.70 8.44 -7.77
CA THR A 32 1.93 9.28 -6.85
C THR A 32 0.68 9.89 -7.49
N ILE A 33 -0.29 10.31 -6.65
CA ILE A 33 -1.60 10.82 -7.11
C ILE A 33 -1.50 12.20 -7.78
N PHE A 34 -0.44 12.94 -7.50
CA PHE A 34 -0.15 14.23 -8.12
C PHE A 34 0.22 14.10 -9.60
N ASP A 35 0.69 12.92 -10.02
CA ASP A 35 1.03 12.61 -11.42
C ASP A 35 -0.19 12.69 -12.35
N PHE A 36 -1.40 12.68 -11.79
CA PHE A 36 -2.68 12.66 -12.52
C PHE A 36 -3.36 14.03 -12.61
N THR A 37 -2.68 15.10 -12.20
CA THR A 37 -3.25 16.46 -12.16
C THR A 37 -3.81 16.88 -13.52
N TYR A 38 -3.14 16.52 -14.62
CA TYR A 38 -3.59 16.87 -15.98
C TYR A 38 -4.81 16.07 -16.43
N THR A 39 -4.90 14.80 -16.05
CA THR A 39 -6.10 13.99 -16.25
C THR A 39 -7.28 14.55 -15.47
N TYR A 40 -7.09 14.93 -14.21
CA TYR A 40 -8.17 15.54 -13.42
C TYR A 40 -8.61 16.90 -13.97
N PHE A 41 -7.66 17.72 -14.41
CA PHE A 41 -7.97 19.02 -15.00
C PHE A 41 -8.75 18.89 -16.31
N THR A 42 -8.29 18.05 -17.24
CA THR A 42 -8.97 17.83 -18.54
C THR A 42 -10.35 17.21 -18.37
N LEU A 43 -10.50 16.30 -17.42
CA LEU A 43 -11.79 15.73 -17.02
C LEU A 43 -12.73 16.82 -16.47
N THR A 44 -12.23 17.69 -15.59
CA THR A 44 -13.00 18.80 -14.99
C THR A 44 -13.49 19.77 -16.06
N VAL A 45 -12.62 20.21 -16.96
CA VAL A 45 -12.95 21.11 -18.06
C VAL A 45 -14.04 20.51 -18.93
N GLY A 46 -13.89 19.23 -19.25
CA GLY A 46 -14.86 18.55 -20.06
C GLY A 46 -16.23 18.42 -19.36
N LEU A 47 -16.25 18.12 -18.05
CA LEU A 47 -17.47 18.07 -17.26
C LEU A 47 -18.17 19.44 -17.19
N LEU A 48 -17.41 20.54 -17.13
CA LEU A 48 -17.95 21.89 -17.22
C LEU A 48 -18.56 22.18 -18.60
N ILE A 49 -17.96 21.69 -19.69
CA ILE A 49 -18.54 21.79 -21.04
C ILE A 49 -19.86 21.00 -21.11
N THR A 50 -19.90 19.81 -20.49
CA THR A 50 -21.14 19.04 -20.36
C THR A 50 -22.21 19.82 -19.63
N MET A 51 -21.84 20.44 -18.51
CA MET A 51 -22.78 21.17 -17.67
C MET A 51 -23.25 22.47 -18.31
N TYR A 52 -22.36 23.16 -19.04
CA TYR A 52 -22.69 24.33 -19.84
C TYR A 52 -23.68 23.99 -20.94
N GLY A 53 -23.42 22.89 -21.65
CA GLY A 53 -24.42 22.28 -22.48
C GLY A 53 -25.70 22.16 -21.67
N LEU A 54 -25.69 21.31 -20.64
CA LEU A 54 -26.86 20.82 -19.90
C LEU A 54 -27.83 21.94 -19.51
N MET A 55 -27.26 23.04 -19.03
CA MET A 55 -28.00 24.09 -18.35
C MET A 55 -28.05 25.41 -19.14
N GLY A 56 -27.26 25.56 -20.20
CA GLY A 56 -27.15 26.79 -20.97
C GLY A 56 -26.86 28.00 -20.06
N LYS A 57 -27.70 29.03 -20.15
CA LYS A 57 -27.61 30.26 -19.32
C LYS A 57 -27.71 30.02 -17.81
N HIS A 58 -28.13 28.83 -17.39
CA HIS A 58 -28.28 28.48 -15.98
C HIS A 58 -27.06 27.73 -15.41
N ILE A 59 -25.94 27.69 -16.10
CA ILE A 59 -24.72 26.99 -15.65
C ILE A 59 -24.28 27.38 -14.23
N PHE A 60 -24.30 28.67 -13.86
CA PHE A 60 -23.88 29.10 -12.51
C PHE A 60 -24.78 28.55 -11.41
N LYS A 61 -26.07 28.33 -11.71
CA LYS A 61 -26.98 27.66 -10.77
C LYS A 61 -26.60 26.18 -10.62
N GLY A 62 -26.22 25.53 -11.72
CA GLY A 62 -25.66 24.17 -11.69
C GLY A 62 -24.36 24.08 -10.89
N LEU A 63 -23.42 24.99 -11.15
CA LEU A 63 -22.13 25.03 -10.47
C LEU A 63 -22.30 25.25 -8.97
N LEU A 64 -23.20 26.16 -8.59
CA LEU A 64 -23.55 26.37 -7.18
C LEU A 64 -24.10 25.10 -6.55
N VAL A 65 -24.99 24.37 -7.24
CA VAL A 65 -25.50 23.08 -6.76
C VAL A 65 -24.36 22.08 -6.54
N VAL A 66 -23.39 22.00 -7.46
CA VAL A 66 -22.22 21.12 -7.34
C VAL A 66 -21.32 21.51 -6.17
N ILE A 67 -21.02 22.80 -5.99
CA ILE A 67 -20.20 23.30 -4.87
C ILE A 67 -20.88 23.05 -3.53
N CYS A 68 -22.17 23.38 -3.43
CA CYS A 68 -22.96 23.09 -2.24
C CYS A 68 -23.00 21.59 -1.96
N SER A 69 -23.10 20.75 -3.00
CA SER A 69 -23.05 19.30 -2.86
C SER A 69 -21.71 18.80 -2.33
N GLY A 70 -20.60 19.36 -2.81
CA GLY A 70 -19.25 19.14 -2.26
C GLY A 70 -19.15 19.47 -0.78
N PHE A 71 -19.65 20.64 -0.37
CA PHE A 71 -19.63 21.07 1.02
C PHE A 71 -20.54 20.21 1.92
N ILE A 72 -21.76 19.92 1.47
CA ILE A 72 -22.69 19.05 2.20
C ILE A 72 -22.08 17.66 2.41
N SER A 73 -21.48 17.08 1.37
CA SER A 73 -20.82 15.78 1.45
C SER A 73 -19.62 15.81 2.39
N PHE A 74 -18.77 16.84 2.32
CA PHE A 74 -17.67 17.05 3.27
C PHE A 74 -18.16 17.07 4.71
N CYS A 75 -19.15 17.91 5.03
CA CYS A 75 -19.70 18.01 6.37
C CYS A 75 -20.34 16.69 6.81
N THR A 76 -21.05 16.01 5.91
CA THR A 76 -21.69 14.72 6.23
C THR A 76 -20.64 13.64 6.49
N SER A 77 -19.61 13.52 5.66
CA SER A 77 -18.51 12.58 5.87
C SER A 77 -17.75 12.88 7.14
N TYR A 78 -17.46 14.16 7.42
CA TYR A 78 -16.78 14.56 8.65
C TYR A 78 -17.62 14.22 9.89
N ILE A 79 -18.92 14.49 9.88
CA ILE A 79 -19.80 14.25 11.05
C ILE A 79 -20.13 12.76 11.25
N VAL A 80 -20.30 12.00 10.16
CA VAL A 80 -20.85 10.64 10.22
C VAL A 80 -19.76 9.57 10.28
N LEU A 81 -18.62 9.79 9.62
CA LEU A 81 -17.58 8.77 9.45
C LEU A 81 -16.39 8.96 10.37
N TYR A 82 -16.19 10.16 10.95
CA TYR A 82 -15.00 10.46 11.73
C TYR A 82 -15.35 11.21 13.01
N ASP A 83 -14.92 10.69 14.15
CA ASP A 83 -15.16 11.30 15.47
C ASP A 83 -13.97 12.15 15.95
N ASP A 84 -12.90 12.24 15.17
CA ASP A 84 -11.66 12.88 15.56
C ASP A 84 -11.27 14.07 14.66
N PHE A 85 -10.40 14.92 15.18
CA PHE A 85 -9.89 16.10 14.47
C PHE A 85 -9.17 15.73 13.17
N TRP A 86 -8.53 14.56 13.13
CA TRP A 86 -7.82 14.07 11.95
C TRP A 86 -8.75 13.59 10.83
N GLY A 87 -10.00 13.25 11.16
CA GLY A 87 -11.09 12.96 10.23
C GLY A 87 -11.35 14.04 9.18
N ILE A 88 -10.88 15.28 9.41
CA ILE A 88 -10.99 16.36 8.44
C ILE A 88 -10.21 16.03 7.15
N ILE A 89 -9.08 15.33 7.26
CA ILE A 89 -8.23 14.96 6.12
C ILE A 89 -8.97 13.98 5.21
N PRO A 90 -9.39 12.79 5.66
CA PRO A 90 -10.10 11.86 4.80
C PRO A 90 -11.49 12.38 4.38
N ALA A 91 -12.15 13.23 5.18
CA ALA A 91 -13.38 13.91 4.75
C ALA A 91 -13.14 14.90 3.61
N LEU A 92 -12.02 15.64 3.61
CA LEU A 92 -11.62 16.50 2.49
C LEU A 92 -11.31 15.65 1.25
N TYR A 93 -10.55 14.56 1.41
CA TYR A 93 -10.10 13.72 0.31
C TYR A 93 -11.20 12.84 -0.30
N GLY A 94 -12.14 12.33 0.50
CA GLY A 94 -13.23 11.47 0.02
C GLY A 94 -14.58 12.18 -0.08
N GLY A 95 -14.90 13.03 0.90
CA GLY A 95 -16.19 13.69 1.01
C GLY A 95 -16.41 14.76 -0.06
N ILE A 96 -15.45 15.64 -0.32
CA ILE A 96 -15.59 16.68 -1.37
C ILE A 96 -15.79 16.06 -2.75
N PRO A 97 -14.95 15.10 -3.21
CA PRO A 97 -15.16 14.45 -4.52
C PRO A 97 -16.49 13.71 -4.63
N ALA A 98 -16.90 12.98 -3.57
CA ALA A 98 -18.19 12.31 -3.53
C ALA A 98 -19.36 13.30 -3.71
N GLY A 99 -19.27 14.46 -3.07
CA GLY A 99 -20.26 15.52 -3.20
C GLY A 99 -20.30 16.14 -4.60
N ILE A 100 -19.14 16.36 -5.23
CA ILE A 100 -19.08 16.88 -6.60
C ILE A 100 -19.73 15.90 -7.59
N VAL A 101 -19.41 14.61 -7.49
CA VAL A 101 -20.00 13.54 -8.34
C VAL A 101 -21.51 13.45 -8.11
N THR A 102 -21.94 13.48 -6.85
CA THR A 102 -23.36 13.48 -6.48
C THR A 102 -24.10 14.67 -7.10
N GLY A 103 -23.53 15.87 -7.02
CA GLY A 103 -24.14 17.09 -7.56
C GLY A 103 -24.33 17.02 -9.07
N LEU A 104 -23.35 16.47 -9.79
CA LEU A 104 -23.42 16.27 -11.24
C LEU A 104 -24.49 15.23 -11.63
N ILE A 105 -24.54 14.09 -10.96
CA ILE A 105 -25.57 13.05 -11.18
C ILE A 105 -26.96 13.61 -10.87
N PHE A 106 -27.10 14.33 -9.76
CA PHE A 106 -28.36 14.95 -9.38
C PHE A 106 -28.86 15.95 -10.42
N LEU A 107 -27.99 16.79 -10.99
CA LEU A 107 -28.37 17.72 -12.06
C LEU A 107 -28.87 16.98 -13.31
N LEU A 108 -28.28 15.83 -13.65
CA LEU A 108 -28.73 14.98 -14.76
C LEU A 108 -30.09 14.34 -14.46
N LEU A 109 -30.25 13.72 -13.29
CA LEU A 109 -31.51 13.12 -12.85
C LEU A 109 -32.63 14.16 -12.81
N ASN A 110 -32.33 15.36 -12.30
CA ASN A 110 -33.28 16.45 -12.22
C ASN A 110 -33.70 16.96 -13.60
N PHE A 111 -32.74 17.05 -14.55
CA PHE A 111 -33.02 17.48 -15.91
C PHE A 111 -33.87 16.49 -16.70
N PHE A 112 -33.63 15.18 -16.52
CA PHE A 112 -34.28 14.12 -17.32
C PHE A 112 -35.54 13.52 -16.69
N LEU A 113 -35.56 13.30 -15.37
CA LEU A 113 -36.60 12.49 -14.72
C LEU A 113 -37.63 13.32 -13.94
N LEU A 114 -37.26 14.51 -13.47
CA LEU A 114 -38.02 15.23 -12.44
C LEU A 114 -38.76 16.48 -12.95
N LYS A 115 -38.94 16.63 -14.27
CA LYS A 115 -39.33 17.91 -14.87
C LYS A 115 -40.84 18.24 -14.87
N ASN A 116 -41.75 17.31 -14.57
CA ASN A 116 -43.19 17.49 -14.87
C ASN A 116 -44.18 17.19 -13.72
N GLU A 117 -43.89 17.61 -12.48
CA GLU A 117 -44.80 17.36 -11.35
C GLU A 117 -45.21 18.61 -10.58
N ASN A 118 -46.24 18.47 -9.74
CA ASN A 118 -46.63 19.47 -8.74
C ASN A 118 -45.40 19.88 -7.91
N LYS A 119 -45.20 21.19 -7.73
CA LYS A 119 -44.06 21.82 -7.05
C LYS A 119 -43.64 21.11 -5.76
N TYR A 120 -44.59 20.73 -4.90
CA TYR A 120 -44.27 20.05 -3.64
C TYR A 120 -43.77 18.61 -3.82
N ARG A 121 -44.41 17.84 -4.71
CA ARG A 121 -43.97 16.47 -5.04
C ARG A 121 -42.62 16.48 -5.75
N GLN A 122 -42.39 17.47 -6.61
CA GLN A 122 -41.12 17.67 -7.29
C GLN A 122 -39.97 17.93 -6.31
N LEU A 123 -40.16 18.83 -5.34
CA LEU A 123 -39.15 19.13 -4.32
C LEU A 123 -38.83 17.91 -3.45
N LEU A 124 -39.85 17.15 -3.05
CA LEU A 124 -39.66 15.92 -2.27
C LEU A 124 -38.85 14.88 -3.06
N LYS A 125 -39.18 14.68 -4.35
CA LYS A 125 -38.43 13.76 -5.22
C LYS A 125 -37.00 14.22 -5.46
N GLN A 126 -36.78 15.52 -5.67
CA GLN A 126 -35.45 16.10 -5.79
C GLN A 126 -34.62 15.81 -4.53
N PHE A 127 -35.16 16.13 -3.36
CA PHE A 127 -34.50 15.87 -2.08
C PHE A 127 -34.17 14.37 -1.91
N LEU A 128 -35.15 13.49 -2.10
CA LEU A 128 -34.95 12.05 -1.93
C LEU A 128 -33.92 11.50 -2.93
N SER A 129 -33.98 11.93 -4.20
CA SER A 129 -33.02 11.52 -5.22
C SER A 129 -31.60 11.98 -4.89
N TYR A 130 -31.44 13.19 -4.33
CA TYR A 130 -30.15 13.71 -3.91
C TYR A 130 -29.58 12.90 -2.74
N VAL A 131 -30.38 12.66 -1.69
CA VAL A 131 -29.95 11.90 -0.51
C VAL A 131 -29.53 10.47 -0.89
N ILE A 132 -30.33 9.79 -1.72
CA ILE A 132 -30.02 8.44 -2.19
C ILE A 132 -28.72 8.44 -3.00
N THR A 133 -28.57 9.39 -3.93
CA THR A 133 -27.36 9.50 -4.75
C THR A 133 -26.13 9.77 -3.90
N LEU A 134 -26.24 10.70 -2.95
CA LEU A 134 -25.15 11.04 -2.02
C LEU A 134 -24.73 9.81 -1.22
N PHE A 135 -25.69 9.10 -0.63
CA PHE A 135 -25.41 7.89 0.15
C PHE A 135 -24.65 6.84 -0.66
N ILE A 136 -25.13 6.55 -1.88
CA ILE A 136 -24.48 5.57 -2.77
C ILE A 136 -23.06 6.02 -3.11
N VAL A 137 -22.88 7.26 -3.56
CA VAL A 137 -21.55 7.76 -3.96
C VAL A 137 -20.60 7.84 -2.76
N SER A 138 -21.07 8.27 -1.60
CA SER A 138 -20.26 8.31 -0.39
C SER A 138 -19.79 6.92 0.04
N ILE A 139 -20.63 5.88 -0.06
CA ILE A 139 -20.20 4.49 0.20
C ILE A 139 -19.09 4.07 -0.77
N LEU A 140 -19.25 4.39 -2.06
CA LEU A 140 -18.25 4.06 -3.08
C LEU A 140 -16.89 4.71 -2.79
N PHE A 141 -16.89 5.96 -2.33
CA PHE A 141 -15.65 6.66 -1.97
C PHE A 141 -15.10 6.21 -0.61
N ALA A 142 -15.95 5.92 0.37
CA ALA A 142 -15.53 5.53 1.72
C ALA A 142 -14.92 4.12 1.78
N ARG A 143 -15.41 3.19 0.96
CA ARG A 143 -14.88 1.82 0.86
C ARG A 143 -13.67 1.71 -0.09
N GLY A 144 -13.26 2.81 -0.71
CA GLY A 144 -12.24 2.82 -1.75
C GLY A 144 -12.68 2.05 -3.00
N GLY A 145 -11.97 2.21 -4.11
CA GLY A 145 -12.15 1.35 -5.29
C GLY A 145 -11.90 -0.13 -5.02
N ASP A 146 -11.41 -0.47 -3.83
CA ASP A 146 -11.03 -1.80 -3.37
C ASP A 146 -12.18 -2.79 -3.37
N TRP A 147 -13.44 -2.38 -3.20
CA TRP A 147 -14.57 -3.31 -3.34
C TRP A 147 -14.65 -3.99 -4.73
N ILE A 148 -14.22 -3.33 -5.81
CA ILE A 148 -14.14 -3.94 -7.15
C ILE A 148 -12.97 -4.93 -7.20
N PHE A 149 -11.84 -4.58 -6.56
CA PHE A 149 -10.69 -5.46 -6.42
C PHE A 149 -11.04 -6.70 -5.58
N GLU A 150 -11.63 -6.54 -4.40
CA GLU A 150 -12.11 -7.59 -3.50
C GLU A 150 -13.16 -8.48 -4.16
N ILE A 151 -14.13 -7.92 -4.90
CA ILE A 151 -15.10 -8.70 -5.67
C ILE A 151 -14.39 -9.49 -6.78
N SER A 152 -13.44 -8.86 -7.48
CA SER A 152 -12.67 -9.54 -8.53
C SER A 152 -11.77 -10.65 -8.00
N GLU A 153 -11.13 -10.44 -6.84
CA GLU A 153 -10.35 -11.44 -6.12
C GLU A 153 -11.24 -12.54 -5.55
N TYR A 154 -12.42 -12.21 -5.01
CA TYR A 154 -13.39 -13.18 -4.53
C TYR A 154 -13.81 -14.14 -5.66
N PHE A 155 -14.07 -13.62 -6.87
CA PHE A 155 -14.39 -14.48 -8.00
C PHE A 155 -13.19 -15.25 -8.55
N LYS A 156 -11.96 -14.72 -8.40
CA LYS A 156 -10.72 -15.38 -8.80
C LYS A 156 -10.36 -16.52 -7.85
N SER A 157 -10.41 -16.28 -6.54
CA SER A 157 -10.16 -17.26 -5.49
C SER A 157 -11.15 -18.42 -5.55
N LYS A 158 -12.42 -18.15 -5.85
CA LYS A 158 -13.45 -19.19 -6.05
C LYS A 158 -13.18 -20.07 -7.28
N LYS A 159 -12.44 -19.58 -8.27
CA LYS A 159 -12.05 -20.33 -9.47
C LYS A 159 -10.80 -21.21 -9.25
N GLU A 160 -9.96 -20.83 -8.29
CA GLU A 160 -8.73 -21.52 -7.90
C GLU A 160 -8.91 -22.47 -6.69
N GLN A 161 -10.11 -22.48 -6.08
CA GLN A 161 -10.44 -23.23 -4.87
C GLN A 161 -10.73 -24.75 -4.93
N PRO A 162 -10.62 -25.52 -6.03
CA PRO A 162 -10.91 -26.96 -5.93
C PRO A 162 -9.92 -27.74 -5.03
N GLN A 163 -8.72 -27.22 -4.77
CA GLN A 163 -7.68 -27.94 -3.99
C GLN A 163 -7.43 -27.40 -2.57
N ALA A 164 -7.72 -26.12 -2.30
CA ALA A 164 -7.51 -25.57 -0.95
C ALA A 164 -8.60 -25.99 0.04
N GLN A 165 -9.86 -26.11 -0.41
CA GLN A 165 -10.99 -26.42 0.47
C GLN A 165 -10.92 -27.83 1.08
N VAL A 166 -10.26 -28.78 0.39
CA VAL A 166 -10.12 -30.18 0.86
C VAL A 166 -9.09 -30.32 1.99
N LEU A 167 -8.19 -29.34 2.17
CA LEU A 167 -7.20 -29.32 3.27
C LEU A 167 -7.67 -28.53 4.50
N ILE A 168 -8.81 -27.82 4.42
CA ILE A 168 -9.34 -26.93 5.47
C ILE A 168 -10.19 -27.68 6.50
N ASP A 169 -10.69 -28.87 6.18
CA ASP A 169 -11.63 -29.61 7.05
C ASP A 169 -10.95 -30.43 8.19
N GLU A 170 -9.63 -30.28 8.43
CA GLU A 170 -8.90 -31.11 9.42
C GLU A 170 -7.81 -30.39 10.28
N ALA A 171 -8.04 -29.23 10.95
CA ALA A 171 -7.09 -28.79 12.00
C ALA A 171 -7.19 -29.62 13.28
N PRO A 172 -6.06 -29.78 14.00
CA PRO A 172 -6.04 -30.45 15.29
C PRO A 172 -6.50 -29.54 16.45
N GLN A 173 -7.03 -30.20 17.47
CA GLN A 173 -7.17 -29.65 18.83
C GLN A 173 -5.81 -29.64 19.54
N TRP A 174 -5.59 -28.62 20.37
CA TRP A 174 -4.33 -28.37 21.06
C TRP A 174 -4.43 -28.78 22.52
N THR A 175 -3.35 -29.35 23.06
CA THR A 175 -3.17 -29.60 24.49
C THR A 175 -1.90 -28.92 24.94
N ASP A 176 -2.01 -27.94 25.84
CA ASP A 176 -0.89 -27.39 26.60
C ASP A 176 -1.28 -27.51 28.09
N ASN A 177 -0.45 -28.17 28.89
CA ASN A 177 -0.55 -28.27 30.37
C ASN A 177 -1.95 -28.46 31.00
N GLY A 178 -2.76 -29.38 30.49
CA GLY A 178 -4.01 -29.80 31.16
C GLY A 178 -5.24 -28.92 30.90
N ASP A 179 -5.07 -27.79 30.19
CA ASP A 179 -6.20 -27.02 29.66
C ASP A 179 -6.17 -27.07 28.12
N THR A 180 -7.10 -27.85 27.55
CA THR A 180 -7.37 -27.88 26.11
C THR A 180 -7.96 -26.54 25.65
N ILE A 181 -7.10 -25.59 25.30
CA ILE A 181 -7.51 -24.43 24.51
C ILE A 181 -7.41 -24.84 23.05
N SER A 182 -8.51 -25.33 22.48
CA SER A 182 -8.65 -25.40 21.02
C SER A 182 -8.80 -23.97 20.52
N PRO A 183 -7.81 -23.36 19.81
CA PRO A 183 -8.06 -22.15 19.06
C PRO A 183 -9.14 -22.51 18.05
N ARG A 184 -10.25 -21.81 18.10
CA ARG A 184 -11.26 -21.97 17.05
C ARG A 184 -10.63 -21.40 15.79
N TYR A 185 -10.81 -22.08 14.66
CA TYR A 185 -10.35 -21.61 13.34
C TYR A 185 -10.78 -20.17 13.00
N SER A 186 -11.79 -19.64 13.69
CA SER A 186 -12.16 -18.21 13.68
C SER A 186 -11.01 -17.26 14.02
N ASP A 187 -9.92 -17.76 14.58
CA ASP A 187 -8.86 -16.94 15.17
C ASP A 187 -7.60 -16.88 14.29
N VAL A 188 -7.59 -17.46 13.09
CA VAL A 188 -6.46 -17.38 12.15
C VAL A 188 -6.66 -16.20 11.20
N GLN A 189 -5.73 -15.25 11.23
CA GLN A 189 -5.74 -14.09 10.35
C GLN A 189 -5.10 -14.40 8.99
N HIS A 190 -3.99 -15.13 8.99
CA HIS A 190 -3.22 -15.42 7.79
C HIS A 190 -2.59 -16.81 7.89
N VAL A 191 -2.67 -17.57 6.79
CA VAL A 191 -2.06 -18.89 6.63
C VAL A 191 -1.31 -18.97 5.31
N ALA A 192 -0.13 -19.57 5.33
CA ALA A 192 0.60 -19.90 4.11
C ALA A 192 1.29 -21.26 4.24
N THR A 193 1.42 -21.97 3.11
CA THR A 193 2.05 -23.29 3.05
C THR A 193 3.21 -23.26 2.04
N ASN A 194 4.31 -23.96 2.34
CA ASN A 194 5.43 -24.09 1.42
C ASN A 194 6.12 -25.46 1.55
N ILE A 195 6.81 -25.88 0.48
CA ILE A 195 7.62 -27.10 0.47
C ILE A 195 9.09 -26.69 0.56
N ILE A 196 9.73 -27.02 1.68
CA ILE A 196 11.13 -26.67 1.96
C ILE A 196 11.88 -27.97 2.21
N ASN A 197 12.94 -28.22 1.45
CA ASN A 197 13.70 -29.48 1.50
C ASN A 197 12.83 -30.75 1.33
N GLY A 198 11.84 -30.70 0.43
CA GLY A 198 10.90 -31.80 0.21
C GLY A 198 9.91 -32.05 1.35
N LYS A 199 9.86 -31.18 2.37
CA LYS A 199 8.92 -31.25 3.49
C LYS A 199 7.94 -30.10 3.43
N THR A 200 6.66 -30.38 3.70
CA THR A 200 5.62 -29.34 3.77
C THR A 200 5.63 -28.69 5.14
N TYR A 201 5.64 -27.35 5.14
CA TYR A 201 5.49 -26.52 6.31
C TYR A 201 4.29 -25.58 6.14
N THR A 202 3.53 -25.39 7.21
CA THR A 202 2.40 -24.46 7.25
C THR A 202 2.65 -23.42 8.33
N ALA A 203 2.59 -22.15 7.96
CA ALA A 203 2.73 -21.02 8.87
C ALA A 203 1.36 -20.40 9.12
N PHE A 204 1.10 -20.04 10.38
CA PHE A 204 -0.17 -19.49 10.86
C PHE A 204 0.10 -18.23 11.66
N PHE A 205 -0.60 -17.16 11.34
CA PHE A 205 -0.70 -15.98 12.18
C PHE A 205 -2.12 -15.86 12.73
N HIS A 206 -2.25 -15.75 14.04
CA HIS A 206 -3.53 -15.68 14.73
C HIS A 206 -3.89 -14.24 15.12
N ASN A 207 -5.19 -13.97 15.24
CA ASN A 207 -5.74 -12.67 15.65
C ASN A 207 -5.24 -12.20 17.02
N ASN A 208 -4.72 -13.11 17.84
CA ASN A 208 -4.14 -12.81 19.14
C ASN A 208 -2.63 -12.56 19.10
N GLY A 209 -2.05 -12.28 17.92
CA GLY A 209 -0.62 -11.94 17.75
C GLY A 209 0.33 -13.14 17.74
N ASN A 210 -0.19 -14.37 17.90
CA ASN A 210 0.65 -15.56 17.90
C ASN A 210 0.99 -16.05 16.50
N PHE A 211 2.24 -16.44 16.31
CA PHE A 211 2.74 -17.02 15.08
C PHE A 211 3.30 -18.43 15.31
N TYR A 212 2.91 -19.36 14.44
CA TYR A 212 3.33 -20.76 14.49
C TYR A 212 3.78 -21.26 13.13
N ILE A 213 4.73 -22.18 13.13
CA ILE A 213 5.03 -23.00 11.96
C ILE A 213 4.92 -24.46 12.36
N THR A 214 4.18 -25.24 11.58
CA THR A 214 4.02 -26.68 11.77
C THR A 214 4.52 -27.48 10.56
N ASN A 215 4.88 -28.73 10.79
CA ASN A 215 5.20 -29.69 9.73
C ASN A 215 3.95 -30.47 9.29
N VAL A 216 4.09 -31.39 8.31
CA VAL A 216 2.99 -32.25 7.84
C VAL A 216 2.37 -33.16 8.92
N LYS A 217 3.13 -33.51 9.96
CA LYS A 217 2.64 -34.28 11.11
C LYS A 217 1.92 -33.41 12.13
N LYS A 218 1.82 -32.10 11.87
CA LYS A 218 1.25 -31.07 12.73
C LYS A 218 2.09 -30.79 14.00
N ASP A 219 3.36 -31.19 14.01
CA ASP A 219 4.28 -30.79 15.08
C ASP A 219 4.67 -29.32 14.90
N THR A 220 4.62 -28.54 15.97
CA THR A 220 5.12 -27.17 16.00
C THR A 220 6.64 -27.16 15.93
N VAL A 221 7.19 -26.62 14.84
CA VAL A 221 8.64 -26.46 14.65
C VAL A 221 9.13 -25.07 15.03
N PHE A 222 8.22 -24.07 15.07
CA PHE A 222 8.52 -22.72 15.52
C PHE A 222 7.28 -22.09 16.16
N LYS A 223 7.50 -21.29 17.20
CA LYS A 223 6.48 -20.54 17.91
C LYS A 223 7.02 -19.18 18.31
N ALA A 224 6.26 -18.14 18.06
CA ALA A 224 6.50 -16.79 18.57
C ALA A 224 5.17 -16.18 19.05
N ILE A 225 5.21 -15.47 20.16
CA ILE A 225 4.05 -14.86 20.82
C ILE A 225 4.25 -13.35 20.79
N ASP A 226 3.32 -12.61 20.18
CA ASP A 226 3.30 -11.14 20.12
C ASP A 226 4.61 -10.51 19.62
N GLN A 227 5.31 -11.19 18.72
CA GLN A 227 6.60 -10.75 18.18
C GLN A 227 6.52 -10.22 16.76
N PHE A 228 5.50 -10.60 15.99
CA PHE A 228 5.46 -10.34 14.56
C PHE A 228 4.17 -9.68 14.08
N GLY A 229 4.24 -9.08 12.89
CA GLY A 229 3.09 -8.55 12.17
C GLY A 229 2.27 -9.64 11.48
N PRO A 230 1.01 -9.34 11.08
CA PRO A 230 0.12 -10.32 10.49
C PRO A 230 0.48 -10.72 9.05
N ASP A 231 1.17 -9.84 8.33
CA ASP A 231 1.48 -10.04 6.92
C ASP A 231 2.86 -10.70 6.77
N PHE A 232 2.87 -11.93 6.28
CA PHE A 232 4.10 -12.68 6.06
C PHE A 232 4.09 -13.45 4.73
N THR A 233 5.27 -13.73 4.20
CA THR A 233 5.43 -14.51 2.96
C THR A 233 6.61 -15.46 3.05
N PHE A 234 6.51 -16.59 2.35
CA PHE A 234 7.64 -17.49 2.13
C PHE A 234 8.52 -16.96 0.99
N VAL A 235 9.81 -16.76 1.25
CA VAL A 235 10.77 -16.23 0.27
C VAL A 235 12.17 -16.73 0.55
N ASP A 236 12.91 -17.19 -0.46
CA ASP A 236 14.35 -17.44 -0.34
C ASP A 236 15.10 -16.09 -0.25
N PHE A 237 15.26 -15.58 0.96
CA PHE A 237 15.82 -14.26 1.21
C PHE A 237 17.34 -14.28 1.07
N ASN A 238 17.98 -15.28 1.68
CA ASN A 238 19.43 -15.43 1.72
C ASN A 238 20.02 -16.11 0.46
N LYS A 239 19.17 -16.55 -0.49
CA LYS A 239 19.55 -17.21 -1.74
C LYS A 239 20.28 -18.53 -1.53
N ASP A 240 19.91 -19.25 -0.47
CA ASP A 240 20.49 -20.54 -0.14
C ASP A 240 19.71 -21.74 -0.70
N GLY A 241 18.63 -21.47 -1.45
CA GLY A 241 17.76 -22.44 -2.11
C GLY A 241 16.57 -22.91 -1.28
N TYR A 242 16.37 -22.36 -0.08
CA TYR A 242 15.27 -22.71 0.82
C TYR A 242 14.47 -21.46 1.15
N ASN A 243 13.15 -21.57 1.13
CA ASN A 243 12.31 -20.43 1.47
C ASN A 243 12.39 -20.16 2.99
N ASP A 244 12.67 -18.91 3.31
CA ASP A 244 12.57 -18.29 4.62
C ASP A 244 11.17 -17.70 4.80
N ILE A 245 10.90 -17.04 5.93
CA ILE A 245 9.67 -16.28 6.15
C ILE A 245 10.01 -14.82 6.43
N ARG A 246 9.42 -13.92 5.65
CA ARG A 246 9.57 -12.47 5.80
C ARG A 246 8.24 -11.88 6.22
N PHE A 247 8.25 -11.12 7.31
CA PHE A 247 7.12 -10.34 7.78
C PHE A 247 7.21 -8.93 7.24
N SER A 248 6.09 -8.36 6.83
CA SER A 248 5.99 -6.98 6.39
C SER A 248 5.07 -6.20 7.33
N TYR A 249 5.47 -4.97 7.62
CA TYR A 249 4.74 -4.09 8.50
C TYR A 249 4.20 -2.88 7.77
N THR A 250 2.96 -2.49 8.11
CA THR A 250 2.41 -1.21 7.69
C THR A 250 2.88 -0.14 8.68
N THR A 251 4.03 0.47 8.41
CA THR A 251 4.59 1.56 9.22
C THR A 251 4.85 2.79 8.35
N ASN A 252 5.15 3.92 9.01
CA ASN A 252 5.61 5.14 8.36
C ASN A 252 7.04 5.05 7.81
N VAL A 253 7.78 3.97 8.12
CA VAL A 253 9.11 3.67 7.60
C VAL A 253 8.99 2.49 6.61
N PRO A 254 9.01 2.77 5.30
CA PRO A 254 8.86 1.72 4.29
C PRO A 254 9.92 0.63 4.45
N GLY A 255 9.49 -0.63 4.38
CA GLY A 255 10.41 -1.76 4.32
C GLY A 255 10.97 -2.23 5.66
N ILE A 256 10.45 -1.79 6.81
CA ILE A 256 10.66 -2.51 8.08
C ILE A 256 10.07 -3.92 7.95
N ASN A 257 10.85 -4.92 8.28
CA ASN A 257 10.48 -6.33 8.18
C ASN A 257 11.15 -7.12 9.29
N ASP A 258 10.56 -8.25 9.66
CA ASP A 258 11.23 -9.32 10.39
C ASP A 258 11.55 -10.47 9.46
N LEU A 259 12.56 -11.25 9.84
CA LEU A 259 13.03 -12.39 9.06
C LEU A 259 13.18 -13.62 9.95
N ILE A 260 12.63 -14.73 9.49
CA ILE A 260 12.86 -16.06 10.05
C ILE A 260 13.56 -16.89 8.98
N LEU A 261 14.77 -17.35 9.26
CA LEU A 261 15.53 -18.21 8.35
C LEU A 261 15.27 -19.69 8.61
N TYR A 262 15.28 -20.47 7.53
CA TYR A 262 15.26 -21.93 7.63
C TYR A 262 16.66 -22.49 7.98
N ASP A 263 16.76 -23.16 9.13
CA ASP A 263 17.98 -23.82 9.59
C ASP A 263 18.05 -25.27 9.08
N LYS A 264 18.80 -25.47 8.00
CA LYS A 264 19.02 -26.78 7.36
C LYS A 264 19.52 -27.86 8.33
N LYS A 265 20.32 -27.47 9.35
CA LYS A 265 20.92 -28.44 10.28
C LYS A 265 19.88 -29.03 11.23
N SER A 266 18.96 -28.19 11.72
CA SER A 266 17.90 -28.61 12.64
C SER A 266 16.59 -28.94 11.94
N ALA A 267 16.49 -28.68 10.62
CA ALA A 267 15.25 -28.77 9.85
C ALA A 267 14.09 -27.97 10.47
N SER A 268 14.43 -26.82 11.04
CA SER A 268 13.54 -25.93 11.78
C SER A 268 13.78 -24.48 11.36
N PHE A 269 13.09 -23.54 12.00
CA PHE A 269 13.12 -22.12 11.70
C PHE A 269 13.68 -21.32 12.89
N LYS A 270 14.36 -20.22 12.59
CA LYS A 270 14.92 -19.33 13.62
C LYS A 270 14.76 -17.87 13.21
N ALA A 271 14.21 -17.07 14.11
CA ALA A 271 14.12 -15.63 13.94
C ALA A 271 15.52 -15.01 13.89
N VAL A 272 15.71 -14.06 12.97
CA VAL A 272 16.92 -13.27 12.84
C VAL A 272 16.77 -12.05 13.74
N LYS A 273 17.65 -11.95 14.73
CA LYS A 273 17.66 -10.81 15.65
C LYS A 273 18.10 -9.53 14.95
N ASN A 274 17.44 -8.43 15.31
CA ASN A 274 17.75 -7.06 14.90
C ASN A 274 17.65 -6.85 13.38
N PHE A 275 16.82 -7.65 12.69
CA PHE A 275 16.65 -7.52 11.24
C PHE A 275 15.82 -6.28 10.87
N ASP A 276 14.94 -5.86 11.77
CA ASP A 276 14.13 -4.65 11.72
C ASP A 276 14.95 -3.35 11.70
N ASP A 277 16.18 -3.38 12.22
CA ASP A 277 17.16 -2.28 12.12
C ASP A 277 17.61 -2.00 10.66
N TYR A 278 17.26 -2.87 9.71
CA TYR A 278 17.70 -2.80 8.32
C TYR A 278 16.51 -2.76 7.34
N PRO A 279 15.77 -1.63 7.26
CA PRO A 279 14.63 -1.53 6.36
C PRO A 279 15.02 -1.71 4.88
N ASP A 280 14.11 -2.25 4.09
CA ASP A 280 14.30 -2.55 2.66
C ASP A 280 15.58 -3.35 2.36
N ALA A 281 15.94 -4.28 3.26
CA ALA A 281 17.10 -5.13 3.12
C ALA A 281 17.09 -5.95 1.81
N LYS A 282 18.21 -5.92 1.09
CA LYS A 282 18.44 -6.59 -0.19
C LYS A 282 19.77 -7.35 -0.19
N PRO A 283 19.81 -8.59 -0.71
CA PRO A 283 21.04 -9.35 -0.81
C PRO A 283 21.97 -8.80 -1.90
N ILE A 284 23.27 -8.81 -1.62
CA ILE A 284 24.31 -8.67 -2.66
C ILE A 284 24.54 -10.07 -3.23
N LEU A 285 23.99 -10.32 -4.43
CA LEU A 285 24.01 -11.62 -5.10
C LEU A 285 25.42 -12.23 -5.18
N GLY A 286 25.51 -13.52 -4.85
CA GLY A 286 26.77 -14.27 -4.83
C GLY A 286 27.65 -14.01 -3.61
N THR A 287 27.12 -13.34 -2.58
CA THR A 287 27.85 -13.02 -1.34
C THR A 287 26.96 -13.26 -0.12
N LYS A 288 27.57 -13.22 1.07
CA LYS A 288 26.85 -13.29 2.36
C LYS A 288 26.38 -11.92 2.89
N TYR A 289 26.55 -10.87 2.10
CA TYR A 289 26.33 -9.48 2.52
C TYR A 289 25.02 -8.95 1.98
N TYR A 290 24.44 -8.02 2.73
CA TYR A 290 23.18 -7.36 2.43
C TYR A 290 23.37 -5.86 2.55
N TYR A 291 22.51 -5.11 1.88
CA TYR A 291 22.40 -3.68 2.10
C TYR A 291 20.95 -3.29 2.37
N SER A 292 20.76 -2.24 3.17
CA SER A 292 19.46 -1.69 3.52
C SER A 292 19.26 -0.30 2.91
N TYR A 293 18.06 0.23 3.05
CA TYR A 293 17.78 1.63 2.89
C TYR A 293 16.75 2.07 3.91
N HIS A 294 16.95 3.23 4.53
CA HIS A 294 15.89 3.88 5.28
C HIS A 294 15.99 5.40 5.19
N LYS A 295 14.84 6.04 5.41
CA LYS A 295 14.73 7.49 5.57
C LYS A 295 15.18 7.87 6.98
N SER A 296 15.85 9.01 7.12
CA SER A 296 16.47 9.43 8.37
C SER A 296 16.06 10.84 8.79
N GLY A 297 14.75 11.10 8.75
CA GLY A 297 14.17 12.43 9.00
C GLY A 297 14.03 13.27 7.73
N CYS A 298 13.40 14.45 7.85
CA CYS A 298 13.19 15.38 6.72
C CYS A 298 12.67 14.71 5.44
N ALA A 299 11.67 13.85 5.60
CA ALA A 299 11.14 13.02 4.52
C ALA A 299 12.22 12.15 3.86
N ASP A 300 12.54 12.39 2.59
CA ASP A 300 13.42 11.55 1.77
C ASP A 300 14.73 12.27 1.38
N GLU A 301 14.94 13.48 1.92
CA GLU A 301 16.15 14.29 1.76
C GLU A 301 17.27 13.87 2.71
N SER A 302 16.93 13.28 3.86
CA SER A 302 17.88 12.60 4.75
C SER A 302 17.67 11.09 4.63
N TRP A 303 18.73 10.37 4.29
CA TRP A 303 18.64 8.93 4.06
C TRP A 303 19.92 8.21 4.42
N ASP A 304 19.75 6.96 4.79
CA ASP A 304 20.83 6.06 5.17
C ASP A 304 20.74 4.75 4.38
N SER A 305 21.89 4.13 4.20
CA SER A 305 22.01 2.76 3.71
C SER A 305 23.09 2.04 4.50
N ASP A 306 22.75 0.91 5.10
CA ASP A 306 23.72 0.10 5.82
C ASP A 306 24.20 -1.08 4.98
N LEU A 307 25.46 -1.45 5.16
CA LEU A 307 26.01 -2.73 4.73
C LEU A 307 26.08 -3.65 5.96
N PHE A 308 25.55 -4.86 5.86
CA PHE A 308 25.52 -5.81 6.97
C PHE A 308 25.62 -7.25 6.49
N TYR A 309 25.74 -8.18 7.43
CA TYR A 309 25.65 -9.62 7.18
C TYR A 309 24.87 -10.31 8.29
N ILE A 310 24.35 -11.51 8.00
CA ILE A 310 23.68 -12.35 8.97
C ILE A 310 24.63 -13.48 9.37
N LYS A 311 24.86 -13.66 10.67
CA LYS A 311 25.62 -14.78 11.22
C LYS A 311 24.93 -15.26 12.48
N ASN A 312 24.77 -16.58 12.61
CA ASN A 312 24.10 -17.19 13.77
C ASN A 312 22.71 -16.61 14.06
N PHE A 313 21.93 -16.28 13.02
CA PHE A 313 20.59 -15.68 13.14
C PHE A 313 20.61 -14.31 13.83
N GLU A 314 21.66 -13.53 13.61
CA GLU A 314 21.80 -12.17 14.10
C GLU A 314 22.45 -11.30 13.01
N THR A 315 21.97 -10.07 12.87
CA THR A 315 22.53 -9.09 11.93
C THR A 315 23.72 -8.36 12.53
N HIS A 316 24.74 -8.11 11.71
CA HIS A 316 25.94 -7.37 12.09
C HIS A 316 26.25 -6.27 11.07
N LYS A 317 26.21 -5.00 11.50
CA LYS A 317 26.55 -3.84 10.67
C LYS A 317 28.05 -3.78 10.37
N LEU A 318 28.40 -3.42 9.15
CA LEU A 318 29.78 -3.28 8.67
C LEU A 318 30.12 -1.85 8.23
N ALA A 319 29.16 -1.18 7.61
CA ALA A 319 29.33 0.16 7.09
C ALA A 319 27.98 0.86 6.94
N ASN A 320 28.02 2.17 6.77
CA ASN A 320 26.85 3.01 6.58
C ASN A 320 27.21 4.14 5.61
N ILE A 321 26.30 4.40 4.66
CA ILE A 321 26.26 5.62 3.86
C ILE A 321 25.15 6.48 4.46
N SER A 322 25.45 7.75 4.70
CA SER A 322 24.51 8.69 5.30
C SER A 322 24.53 10.00 4.51
N VAL A 323 23.35 10.56 4.26
CA VAL A 323 23.14 11.90 3.69
C VAL A 323 22.24 12.66 4.64
N ASP A 324 22.70 13.83 5.09
CA ASP A 324 21.96 14.70 6.00
C ASP A 324 21.21 15.80 5.25
N CYS A 325 19.99 16.09 5.71
CA CYS A 325 19.13 17.13 5.15
C CYS A 325 19.81 18.50 5.14
N GLY A 326 19.69 19.22 4.02
CA GLY A 326 20.23 20.58 3.87
C GLY A 326 21.74 20.63 3.67
N THR A 327 22.40 19.47 3.53
CA THR A 327 23.82 19.38 3.18
C THR A 327 23.98 18.66 1.85
N ASP A 328 24.92 19.10 1.01
CA ASP A 328 25.34 18.33 -0.17
C ASP A 328 26.43 17.32 0.24
N SER A 329 26.32 16.68 1.41
CA SER A 329 27.35 15.79 1.95
C SER A 329 26.87 14.34 2.03
N LEU A 330 27.61 13.45 1.37
CA LEU A 330 27.46 12.02 1.47
C LEU A 330 28.64 11.46 2.26
N VAL A 331 28.33 10.92 3.45
CA VAL A 331 29.30 10.40 4.40
C VAL A 331 29.27 8.88 4.36
N ILE A 332 30.44 8.27 4.26
CA ILE A 332 30.60 6.81 4.32
C ILE A 332 31.41 6.50 5.55
N SER A 333 30.88 5.62 6.40
CA SER A 333 31.52 5.19 7.63
C SER A 333 31.67 3.67 7.66
N LYS A 334 32.76 3.20 8.27
CA LYS A 334 32.98 1.78 8.60
C LYS A 334 32.66 1.57 10.07
N VAL A 335 31.98 0.48 10.39
CA VAL A 335 31.67 0.12 11.77
C VAL A 335 32.75 -0.84 12.27
N ILE A 336 33.46 -0.46 13.33
CA ILE A 336 34.47 -1.27 14.00
C ILE A 336 34.14 -1.27 15.48
N GLU A 337 33.88 -2.45 16.06
CA GLU A 337 33.52 -2.59 17.49
C GLU A 337 32.37 -1.65 17.89
N GLU A 338 31.32 -1.59 17.05
CA GLU A 338 30.13 -0.74 17.22
C GLU A 338 30.39 0.77 17.06
N GLU A 339 31.65 1.21 16.92
CA GLU A 339 31.99 2.59 16.62
C GLU A 339 31.98 2.88 15.10
N LYS A 340 31.28 3.95 14.70
CA LYS A 340 31.35 4.48 13.34
C LYS A 340 32.65 5.26 13.15
N LYS A 341 33.55 4.75 12.32
CA LYS A 341 34.77 5.46 11.88
C LYS A 341 34.55 6.01 10.48
N LEU A 342 34.82 7.31 10.32
CA LEU A 342 34.73 7.97 9.02
C LEU A 342 35.65 7.28 8.01
N TYR A 343 35.09 6.92 6.85
CA TYR A 343 35.83 6.28 5.76
C TYR A 343 36.05 7.25 4.60
N GLU A 344 34.97 7.83 4.06
CA GLU A 344 35.02 8.76 2.94
C GLU A 344 33.93 9.83 3.09
N VAL A 345 34.17 11.03 2.56
CA VAL A 345 33.16 12.10 2.42
C VAL A 345 33.17 12.58 0.98
N PHE A 346 31.99 12.67 0.38
CA PHE A 346 31.78 13.19 -0.97
C PHE A 346 30.74 14.30 -0.94
N SER A 347 30.75 15.11 -2.00
CA SER A 347 29.55 15.87 -2.33
C SER A 347 28.49 14.89 -2.86
N GLU A 348 27.24 14.96 -2.37
CA GLU A 348 26.17 14.05 -2.78
C GLU A 348 25.91 14.16 -4.29
N SER A 349 25.72 15.38 -4.78
CA SER A 349 25.53 15.68 -6.20
C SER A 349 26.65 15.13 -7.07
N LYS A 350 27.90 15.20 -6.58
CA LYS A 350 29.08 14.63 -7.25
C LYS A 350 29.16 13.11 -7.15
N ALA A 351 28.69 12.50 -6.06
CA ALA A 351 28.66 11.05 -5.87
C ALA A 351 27.60 10.40 -6.76
N LEU A 352 26.41 11.00 -6.80
CA LEU A 352 25.29 10.55 -7.62
C LEU A 352 25.53 10.80 -9.12
N LYS A 353 26.18 11.91 -9.51
CA LYS A 353 26.43 12.24 -10.94
C LYS A 353 25.16 12.17 -11.81
N GLY A 354 24.02 12.56 -11.26
CA GLY A 354 22.72 12.51 -11.95
C GLY A 354 22.09 11.12 -12.06
N ILE A 355 22.65 10.10 -11.40
CA ILE A 355 21.97 8.80 -11.24
C ILE A 355 21.07 8.84 -10.00
N ASP A 356 20.02 8.04 -10.04
CA ASP A 356 19.11 7.86 -8.93
C ASP A 356 19.82 7.21 -7.71
N LYS A 357 19.48 7.64 -6.49
CA LYS A 357 20.12 7.19 -5.24
C LYS A 357 20.03 5.68 -5.03
N TRP A 358 18.93 5.05 -5.43
CA TRP A 358 18.73 3.60 -5.31
C TRP A 358 19.72 2.84 -6.19
N ILE A 359 19.98 3.38 -7.38
CA ILE A 359 20.99 2.86 -8.31
C ILE A 359 22.38 3.05 -7.72
N PHE A 360 22.68 4.24 -7.18
CA PHE A 360 23.94 4.53 -6.52
C PHE A 360 24.23 3.55 -5.38
N ILE A 361 23.32 3.41 -4.42
CA ILE A 361 23.46 2.51 -3.26
C ILE A 361 23.79 1.09 -3.70
N LYS A 362 22.98 0.54 -4.62
CA LYS A 362 23.16 -0.81 -5.14
C LYS A 362 24.53 -1.00 -5.79
N GLN A 363 24.96 -0.04 -6.61
CA GLN A 363 26.25 -0.10 -7.30
C GLN A 363 27.42 0.07 -6.34
N TYR A 364 27.32 1.02 -5.41
CA TYR A 364 28.37 1.30 -4.43
C TYR A 364 28.62 0.08 -3.56
N TRP A 365 27.57 -0.51 -2.96
CA TRP A 365 27.74 -1.68 -2.11
C TRP A 365 28.22 -2.89 -2.87
N LYS A 366 27.66 -3.17 -4.06
CA LYS A 366 28.12 -4.27 -4.91
C LYS A 366 29.62 -4.14 -5.25
N LYS A 367 30.11 -2.92 -5.48
CA LYS A 367 31.52 -2.69 -5.83
C LYS A 367 32.46 -2.69 -4.62
N ASN A 368 32.01 -2.22 -3.45
CA ASN A 368 32.89 -1.89 -2.33
C ASN A 368 32.74 -2.79 -1.09
N TYR A 369 31.76 -3.69 -1.02
CA TYR A 369 31.49 -4.48 0.20
C TYR A 369 32.74 -5.18 0.78
N GLN A 370 33.66 -5.66 -0.08
CA GLN A 370 34.87 -6.35 0.35
C GLN A 370 35.82 -5.45 1.16
N LYS A 371 35.82 -4.13 0.91
CA LYS A 371 36.65 -3.17 1.67
C LYS A 371 36.23 -3.06 3.14
N PHE A 372 34.97 -3.35 3.41
CA PHE A 372 34.39 -3.31 4.75
C PHE A 372 34.34 -4.69 5.42
N ALA A 373 34.54 -5.76 4.64
CA ALA A 373 34.48 -7.15 5.10
C ALA A 373 35.67 -7.60 5.97
N SER A 374 36.83 -6.95 5.84
CA SER A 374 38.03 -7.27 6.62
C SER A 374 38.21 -6.29 7.79
N PRO A 375 38.56 -6.75 9.00
CA PRO A 375 39.12 -5.86 10.02
C PRO A 375 40.40 -5.22 9.45
N LEU A 376 40.62 -3.93 9.78
CA LEU A 376 41.85 -3.22 9.42
C LEU A 376 43.04 -3.79 10.19
#